data_AF-W0V2W5-F1
#
_entry.id   AF-W0V2W5-F1
#
_cell.length_a   1.000
_cell.length_b   1.000
_cell.length_c   1.000
_cell.angle_alpha   90.00
_cell.angle_beta   90.00
_cell.angle_gamma   90.00
#
_symmetry.space_group_name_H-M   'P 1'
#
loop_
_entity.id
_entity.type
_entity.pdbx_description
1 polymer ?
#
loop_
_entity_poly.entity_id
_entity_poly.type
_entity_poly.pdbx_seq_one_letter_code
_entity_poly.pdbx_strand_id
1 'polypeptide(L)'
;MFLLGVALYFILACLISWLALFPAGREFVMHWMSRAESRISRGFSQLARRREHGVQVLRLSGISALHGVAGFFRRHYLLCLAGGAVICLPPVLALMASNKSMLGGYDVSTREMNQQVSGLLQGEQLVPPVELPPLVFATAEVAQLRPMLVSASRNWTLLNQDYAQRLLLVFKIMKEKHGYDMAILEGYRSPERQNLLASMGSNVTNAAAFQSWHQYGLAADCAFLRDGKLVISEKDPWAMRGYQLYGEVAESVGMTWGGRWKMMDFGHTELRLPGVMKR
;
A
#
# COMPACT_ATOMS: atom_id res chain seq x y z
N MET A 1 5.77 -6.44 -18.80
CA MET A 1 5.14 -7.48 -17.96
C MET A 1 3.63 -7.50 -18.12
N PHE A 2 2.92 -6.39 -17.89
CA PHE A 2 1.46 -6.30 -18.09
C PHE A 2 0.99 -6.69 -19.51
N LEU A 3 1.60 -6.13 -20.56
CA LEU A 3 1.25 -6.44 -21.96
C LEU A 3 1.42 -7.92 -22.33
N LEU A 4 2.42 -8.59 -21.74
CA LEU A 4 2.70 -10.00 -21.99
C LEU A 4 1.68 -10.91 -21.29
N GLY A 5 1.23 -10.51 -20.09
CA GLY A 5 0.13 -11.17 -19.39
C GLY A 5 -1.21 -11.02 -20.12
N VAL A 6 -1.51 -9.83 -20.64
CA VAL A 6 -2.71 -9.57 -21.46
C VAL A 6 -2.69 -10.38 -22.75
N ALA A 7 -1.54 -10.45 -23.43
CA ALA A 7 -1.39 -11.26 -24.65
C ALA A 7 -1.55 -12.77 -24.38
N LEU A 8 -0.97 -13.30 -23.30
CA LEU A 8 -1.15 -14.70 -22.90
C LEU A 8 -2.61 -15.03 -22.57
N TYR A 9 -3.28 -14.14 -21.83
CA TYR A 9 -4.69 -14.31 -21.51
C TYR A 9 -5.57 -14.29 -22.77
N PHE A 10 -5.30 -13.39 -23.71
CA PHE A 10 -6.01 -13.33 -24.98
C PHE A 10 -5.86 -14.61 -25.80
N ILE A 11 -4.63 -15.15 -25.91
CA ILE A 11 -4.38 -16.41 -26.62
C ILE A 11 -5.10 -17.58 -25.97
N LEU A 12 -5.08 -17.65 -24.63
CA LEU A 12 -5.77 -18.71 -23.88
C LEU A 12 -7.30 -18.63 -24.09
N ALA A 13 -7.87 -17.43 -24.02
CA ALA A 13 -9.29 -17.19 -24.25
C ALA A 13 -9.71 -17.54 -25.69
N CYS A 14 -8.88 -17.22 -26.69
CA CYS A 14 -9.09 -17.63 -28.07
C CYS A 14 -9.06 -19.16 -28.24
N LEU A 15 -8.10 -19.85 -27.61
CA LEU A 15 -8.00 -21.32 -27.67
C LEU A 15 -9.21 -22.01 -27.03
N ILE A 16 -9.66 -21.54 -25.87
CA ILE A 16 -10.85 -22.08 -25.19
C ILE A 16 -12.10 -21.82 -26.03
N SER A 17 -12.24 -20.62 -26.58
CA SER A 17 -13.37 -20.26 -27.44
C SER A 17 -13.39 -21.09 -28.73
N TRP A 18 -12.22 -21.33 -29.32
CA TRP A 18 -12.08 -22.19 -30.50
C TRP A 18 -12.51 -23.63 -30.21
N LEU A 19 -12.06 -24.21 -29.08
CA LEU A 19 -12.50 -25.54 -28.64
C LEU A 19 -14.00 -25.58 -28.30
N ALA A 20 -14.57 -24.49 -27.77
CA ALA A 20 -15.99 -24.42 -27.46
C ALA A 20 -16.86 -24.32 -28.73
N LEU A 21 -16.45 -23.55 -29.73
CA LEU A 21 -17.28 -23.22 -30.90
C LEU A 21 -17.09 -24.17 -32.08
N PHE A 22 -15.93 -24.84 -32.21
CA PHE A 22 -15.64 -25.68 -33.37
C PHE A 22 -15.54 -27.17 -32.99
N PRO A 23 -16.52 -28.00 -33.42
CA PRO A 23 -16.49 -29.44 -33.18
C PRO A 23 -15.23 -30.14 -33.73
N ALA A 24 -14.74 -29.68 -34.88
CA ALA A 24 -13.51 -30.19 -35.50
C ALA A 24 -12.26 -30.05 -34.61
N GLY A 25 -12.19 -28.99 -33.79
CA GLY A 25 -11.09 -28.79 -32.83
C GLY A 25 -11.13 -29.80 -31.69
N ARG A 26 -12.34 -30.14 -31.19
CA ARG A 26 -12.54 -31.15 -30.16
C ARG A 26 -12.16 -32.54 -30.66
N GLU A 27 -12.56 -32.88 -31.89
CA GLU A 27 -12.21 -34.17 -32.50
C GLU A 27 -10.70 -34.30 -32.73
N PHE A 28 -10.02 -33.23 -33.14
CA PHE A 28 -8.56 -33.23 -33.26
C PHE A 28 -7.85 -33.52 -31.92
N VAL A 29 -8.29 -32.89 -30.82
CA VAL A 29 -7.75 -33.12 -29.48
C VAL A 29 -8.05 -34.53 -28.99
N MET A 30 -9.27 -35.04 -29.20
CA MET A 30 -9.66 -36.41 -28.82
C MET A 30 -8.91 -37.47 -29.63
N HIS A 31 -8.64 -37.23 -30.91
CA HIS A 31 -7.81 -38.09 -31.75
C HIS A 31 -6.34 -38.09 -31.36
N TRP A 32 -5.82 -36.95 -30.89
CA TRP A 32 -4.46 -36.87 -30.34
C TRP A 32 -4.36 -37.59 -28.99
N MET A 33 -5.35 -37.40 -28.11
CA MET A 33 -5.42 -38.02 -26.79
C MET A 33 -5.57 -39.55 -26.88
N SER A 34 -6.43 -40.06 -27.78
CA SER A 34 -6.54 -41.52 -28.03
C SER A 34 -5.28 -42.13 -28.67
N ARG A 35 -4.53 -41.37 -29.47
CA ARG A 35 -3.21 -41.79 -29.98
C ARG A 35 -2.14 -41.82 -28.88
N ALA A 36 -2.19 -40.90 -27.92
CA ALA A 36 -1.30 -40.90 -26.75
C ALA A 36 -1.64 -42.06 -25.80
N GLU A 37 -2.91 -42.30 -25.55
CA GLU A 37 -3.42 -43.37 -24.69
C GLU A 37 -3.08 -44.76 -25.24
N SER A 38 -3.22 -44.97 -26.56
CA SER A 38 -2.84 -46.24 -27.20
C SER A 38 -1.32 -46.49 -27.28
N ARG A 39 -0.48 -45.45 -27.11
CA ARG A 39 0.98 -45.61 -26.93
C ARG A 39 1.35 -45.94 -25.49
N ILE A 40 0.64 -45.35 -24.52
CA ILE A 40 0.85 -45.57 -23.09
C ILE A 40 0.35 -46.95 -22.64
N SER A 41 -0.82 -47.39 -23.14
CA SER A 41 -1.39 -48.70 -22.78
C SER A 41 -0.60 -49.89 -23.37
N ARG A 42 0.02 -49.71 -24.55
CA ARG A 42 0.98 -50.67 -25.13
C ARG A 42 2.28 -50.77 -24.31
N GLY A 43 2.73 -49.67 -23.71
CA GLY A 43 3.85 -49.66 -22.76
C GLY A 43 3.52 -50.35 -21.42
N PHE A 44 2.29 -50.15 -20.91
CA PHE A 44 1.86 -50.69 -19.62
C PHE A 44 1.57 -52.20 -19.63
N SER A 45 1.01 -52.72 -20.72
CA SER A 45 0.73 -54.16 -20.92
C SER A 45 1.98 -55.01 -21.16
N GLN A 46 3.06 -54.42 -21.73
CA GLN A 46 4.37 -55.05 -21.80
C GLN A 46 5.12 -55.04 -20.45
N LEU A 47 4.85 -54.04 -19.60
CA LEU A 47 5.42 -53.93 -18.25
C LEU A 47 4.71 -54.87 -17.24
N ALA A 48 3.41 -55.11 -17.41
CA ALA A 48 2.62 -56.00 -16.55
C ALA A 48 2.97 -57.50 -16.74
N ARG A 49 3.26 -57.95 -17.97
CA ARG A 49 3.72 -59.35 -18.21
C ARG A 49 5.19 -59.60 -17.83
N ARG A 50 6.00 -58.55 -17.65
CA ARG A 50 7.40 -58.64 -17.18
C ARG A 50 7.53 -58.65 -15.64
N ARG A 51 6.42 -58.51 -14.91
CA ARG A 51 6.42 -58.35 -13.46
C ARG A 51 6.51 -59.67 -12.67
N GLU A 52 6.25 -60.82 -13.29
CA GLU A 52 6.29 -62.12 -12.58
C GLU A 52 7.61 -62.88 -12.68
N HIS A 53 8.57 -62.51 -13.55
CA HIS A 53 9.85 -63.24 -13.68
C HIS A 53 11.12 -62.36 -13.64
N GLY A 54 11.00 -61.07 -13.28
CA GLY A 54 12.09 -60.09 -13.45
C GLY A 54 12.79 -59.60 -12.19
N VAL A 55 12.57 -60.20 -11.01
CA VAL A 55 13.14 -59.69 -9.74
C VAL A 55 14.64 -60.00 -9.58
N GLN A 56 15.26 -60.80 -10.45
CA GLN A 56 16.68 -61.17 -10.33
C GLN A 56 17.67 -60.42 -11.26
N VAL A 57 17.24 -59.58 -12.21
CA VAL A 57 18.18 -58.89 -13.16
C VAL A 57 18.44 -57.40 -12.82
N LEU A 58 17.72 -56.84 -11.84
CA LEU A 58 17.78 -55.41 -11.50
C LEU A 58 19.07 -54.92 -10.80
N ARG A 59 20.11 -55.75 -10.66
CA ARG A 59 21.41 -55.33 -10.10
C ARG A 59 22.50 -55.02 -11.13
N LEU A 60 22.32 -55.30 -12.42
CA LEU A 60 23.41 -55.15 -13.40
C LEU A 60 23.22 -54.07 -14.50
N SER A 61 22.07 -53.38 -14.57
CA SER A 61 21.80 -52.41 -15.66
C SER A 61 21.71 -50.93 -15.25
N GLY A 62 21.91 -50.60 -13.96
CA GLY A 62 21.89 -49.20 -13.49
C GLY A 62 23.12 -48.37 -13.92
N ILE A 63 24.24 -49.03 -14.20
CA ILE A 63 25.50 -48.37 -14.54
C ILE A 63 25.51 -47.93 -16.02
N SER A 64 24.95 -48.72 -16.93
CA SER A 64 24.97 -48.45 -18.38
C SER A 64 24.13 -47.21 -18.79
N ALA A 65 23.03 -46.95 -18.10
CA ALA A 65 22.20 -45.76 -18.34
C ALA A 65 22.88 -44.47 -17.89
N LEU A 66 23.65 -44.52 -16.79
CA LEU A 66 24.42 -43.38 -16.27
C LEU A 66 25.60 -43.00 -17.19
N HIS A 67 26.26 -43.99 -17.81
CA HIS A 67 27.36 -43.73 -18.76
C HIS A 67 26.87 -43.09 -20.07
N GLY A 68 25.67 -43.41 -20.56
CA GLY A 68 25.09 -42.80 -21.76
C GLY A 68 24.77 -41.32 -21.58
N VAL A 69 24.21 -40.96 -20.42
CA VAL A 69 23.92 -39.56 -20.06
C VAL A 69 25.21 -38.76 -19.86
N ALA A 70 26.20 -39.33 -19.16
CA ALA A 70 27.50 -38.69 -18.97
C ALA A 70 28.25 -38.46 -20.30
N GLY A 71 28.20 -39.42 -21.22
CA GLY A 71 28.81 -39.31 -22.55
C GLY A 71 28.15 -38.23 -23.43
N PHE A 72 26.83 -38.11 -23.36
CA PHE A 72 26.08 -37.06 -24.07
C PHE A 72 26.44 -35.66 -23.56
N PHE A 73 26.47 -35.48 -22.23
CA PHE A 73 26.91 -34.22 -21.62
C PHE A 73 28.36 -33.87 -22.00
N ARG A 74 29.28 -34.84 -22.01
CA ARG A 74 30.67 -34.62 -22.40
C ARG A 74 30.81 -34.18 -23.86
N ARG A 75 30.00 -34.74 -24.77
CA ARG A 75 30.07 -34.46 -26.21
C ARG A 75 29.39 -33.16 -26.61
N HIS A 76 28.36 -32.73 -25.88
CA HIS A 76 27.56 -31.55 -26.19
C HIS A 76 27.56 -30.48 -25.10
N TYR A 77 28.59 -30.47 -24.23
CA TYR A 77 28.63 -29.59 -23.05
C TYR A 77 28.50 -28.10 -23.40
N LEU A 78 29.05 -27.66 -24.54
CA LEU A 78 28.92 -26.29 -25.02
C LEU A 78 27.47 -25.92 -25.37
N LEU A 79 26.72 -26.84 -25.98
CA LEU A 79 25.29 -26.63 -26.29
C LEU A 79 24.44 -26.67 -25.02
N CYS A 80 24.76 -27.55 -24.07
CA CYS A 80 24.10 -27.60 -22.77
C CYS A 80 24.36 -26.33 -21.94
N LEU A 81 25.59 -25.81 -21.95
CA LEU A 81 25.94 -24.55 -21.30
C LEU A 81 25.24 -23.36 -21.96
N ALA A 82 25.22 -23.31 -23.30
CA ALA A 82 24.51 -22.26 -24.03
C ALA A 82 23.00 -22.30 -23.73
N GLY A 83 22.38 -23.47 -23.72
CA GLY A 83 20.97 -23.64 -23.35
C GLY A 83 20.71 -23.24 -21.88
N GLY A 84 21.58 -23.66 -20.96
CA GLY A 84 21.51 -23.26 -19.56
C GLY A 84 21.65 -21.75 -19.37
N ALA A 85 22.57 -21.10 -20.10
CA ALA A 85 22.73 -19.66 -20.09
C ALA A 85 21.46 -18.97 -20.63
N VAL A 86 20.90 -19.42 -21.76
CA VAL A 86 19.65 -18.85 -22.32
C VAL A 86 18.48 -18.94 -21.34
N ILE A 87 18.41 -20.02 -20.55
CA ILE A 87 17.33 -20.22 -19.56
C ILE A 87 17.58 -19.40 -18.28
N CYS A 88 18.82 -19.37 -17.78
CA CYS A 88 19.13 -18.79 -16.46
C CYS A 88 19.47 -17.29 -16.52
N LEU A 89 19.95 -16.78 -17.64
CA LEU A 89 20.44 -15.40 -17.77
C LEU A 89 19.32 -14.36 -17.74
N PRO A 90 18.12 -14.58 -18.35
CA PRO A 90 17.02 -13.63 -18.25
C PRO A 90 16.44 -13.47 -16.82
N PRO A 91 16.20 -14.55 -16.04
CA PRO A 91 15.78 -14.43 -14.65
C PRO A 91 16.81 -13.72 -13.75
N VAL A 92 18.10 -14.01 -13.94
CA VAL A 92 19.17 -13.39 -13.16
C VAL A 92 19.30 -11.90 -13.49
N LEU A 93 19.24 -11.53 -14.77
CA LEU A 93 19.19 -10.12 -15.18
C LEU A 93 17.94 -9.41 -14.64
N ALA A 94 16.79 -10.08 -14.62
CA ALA A 94 15.57 -9.53 -14.03
C ALA A 94 15.70 -9.31 -12.52
N LEU A 95 16.39 -10.21 -11.80
CA LEU A 95 16.67 -10.08 -10.36
C LEU A 95 17.74 -9.02 -10.05
N MET A 96 18.72 -8.82 -10.93
CA MET A 96 19.72 -7.77 -10.75
C MET A 96 19.17 -6.39 -11.14
N ALA A 97 18.27 -6.32 -12.12
CA ALA A 97 17.57 -5.11 -12.52
C ALA A 97 16.37 -4.78 -11.63
N SER A 98 15.89 -5.73 -10.81
CA SER A 98 14.82 -5.48 -9.84
C SER A 98 15.37 -4.71 -8.64
N ASN A 99 15.49 -3.39 -8.84
CA ASN A 99 15.69 -2.47 -7.74
C ASN A 99 14.52 -2.61 -6.74
N LYS A 100 14.79 -2.51 -5.44
CA LYS A 100 13.81 -2.64 -4.33
C LYS A 100 12.63 -1.63 -4.37
N SER A 101 12.52 -0.82 -5.43
CA SER A 101 11.49 0.18 -5.66
C SER A 101 10.32 -0.29 -6.54
N MET A 102 10.36 -1.48 -7.15
CA MET A 102 9.28 -1.93 -8.06
C MET A 102 8.17 -2.75 -7.39
N LEU A 103 8.27 -3.04 -6.09
CA LEU A 103 7.18 -3.54 -5.25
C LEU A 103 6.59 -2.40 -4.39
N GLY A 104 6.52 -1.20 -4.96
CA GLY A 104 5.65 -0.14 -4.45
C GLY A 104 4.22 -0.57 -4.70
N GLY A 105 3.52 -0.95 -3.64
CA GLY A 105 2.08 -1.12 -3.68
C GLY A 105 1.42 0.11 -4.32
N TYR A 106 0.30 -0.12 -4.98
CA TYR A 106 -0.61 0.84 -5.60
C TYR A 106 -0.55 2.23 -4.94
N ASP A 107 0.39 3.08 -5.35
CA ASP A 107 0.37 4.50 -5.03
C ASP A 107 -0.67 5.07 -5.98
N VAL A 108 -1.89 5.23 -5.47
CA VAL A 108 -2.90 6.07 -6.12
C VAL A 108 -2.20 7.38 -6.45
N SER A 109 -2.33 7.86 -7.69
CA SER A 109 -1.67 9.06 -8.23
C SER A 109 -2.00 10.32 -7.42
N THR A 110 -1.43 10.43 -6.22
CA THR A 110 -1.51 11.60 -5.34
C THR A 110 -0.91 12.80 -6.04
N ARG A 111 0.07 12.58 -6.93
CA ARG A 111 0.73 13.63 -7.70
C ARG A 111 -0.21 14.32 -8.70
N GLU A 112 -1.02 13.58 -9.44
CA GLU A 112 -1.98 14.17 -10.39
C GLU A 112 -3.18 14.79 -9.66
N MET A 113 -3.67 14.15 -8.59
CA MET A 113 -4.69 14.72 -7.69
C MET A 113 -4.21 16.03 -7.07
N ASN A 114 -2.96 16.07 -6.59
CA ASN A 114 -2.33 17.26 -6.02
C ASN A 114 -2.26 18.41 -7.04
N GLN A 115 -2.04 18.14 -8.32
CA GLN A 115 -1.99 19.19 -9.36
C GLN A 115 -3.38 19.77 -9.66
N GLN A 116 -4.41 18.92 -9.73
CA GLN A 116 -5.80 19.40 -9.92
C GLN A 116 -6.31 20.15 -8.69
N VAL A 117 -6.06 19.64 -7.47
CA VAL A 117 -6.42 20.31 -6.21
C VAL A 117 -5.65 21.63 -6.07
N SER A 118 -4.35 21.66 -6.36
CA SER A 118 -3.54 22.89 -6.33
C SER A 118 -4.04 23.93 -7.34
N GLY A 119 -4.41 23.50 -8.56
CA GLY A 119 -4.99 24.38 -9.58
C GLY A 119 -6.35 24.98 -9.18
N LEU A 120 -7.20 24.20 -8.49
CA LEU A 120 -8.48 24.68 -7.97
C LEU A 120 -8.33 25.62 -6.76
N LEU A 121 -7.33 25.39 -5.90
CA LEU A 121 -7.05 26.22 -4.71
C LEU A 121 -6.43 27.58 -5.04
N GLN A 122 -5.86 27.79 -6.24
CA GLN A 122 -5.28 29.08 -6.63
C GLN A 122 -6.33 30.15 -6.95
N GLY A 123 -7.54 29.77 -7.36
CA GLY A 123 -8.60 30.71 -7.75
C GLY A 123 -9.53 31.17 -6.61
N GLU A 124 -9.70 30.34 -5.59
CA GLU A 124 -10.53 30.62 -4.41
C GLU A 124 -9.77 30.16 -3.14
N GLN A 125 -8.93 31.03 -2.57
CA GLN A 125 -8.28 30.71 -1.29
C GLN A 125 -9.34 30.68 -0.19
N LEU A 126 -9.45 29.54 0.49
CA LEU A 126 -10.31 29.41 1.64
C LEU A 126 -9.77 30.27 2.79
N VAL A 127 -10.69 30.91 3.51
CA VAL A 127 -10.37 31.73 4.68
C VAL A 127 -10.57 30.88 5.93
N PRO A 128 -9.67 30.98 6.94
CA PRO A 128 -9.87 30.34 8.23
C PRO A 128 -11.21 30.68 8.87
N PRO A 129 -11.85 29.72 9.57
CA PRO A 129 -13.06 29.98 10.32
C PRO A 129 -12.77 30.98 11.46
N VAL A 130 -13.83 31.66 11.92
CA VAL A 130 -13.77 32.57 13.07
C VAL A 130 -13.20 31.84 14.28
N GLU A 131 -12.30 32.51 15.01
CA GLU A 131 -11.70 31.95 16.22
C GLU A 131 -12.76 31.64 17.27
N LEU A 132 -12.67 30.44 17.85
CA LEU A 132 -13.58 30.00 18.89
C LEU A 132 -13.22 30.67 20.23
N PRO A 133 -14.21 30.92 21.11
CA PRO A 133 -13.95 31.47 22.43
C PRO A 133 -12.96 30.59 23.21
N PRO A 134 -11.96 31.16 23.93
CA PRO A 134 -10.97 30.39 24.68
C PRO A 134 -11.59 29.39 25.68
N LEU A 135 -12.76 29.72 26.22
CA LEU A 135 -13.50 28.89 27.17
C LEU A 135 -13.85 27.50 26.62
N VAL A 136 -14.04 27.38 25.30
CA VAL A 136 -14.31 26.08 24.64
C VAL A 136 -13.18 25.08 24.85
N PHE A 137 -11.94 25.56 24.98
CA PHE A 137 -10.73 24.74 25.16
C PHE A 137 -10.31 24.61 26.64
N ALA A 138 -11.00 25.29 27.55
CA ALA A 138 -10.66 25.37 28.97
C ALA A 138 -11.70 24.71 29.88
N THR A 139 -12.66 23.96 29.33
CA THR A 139 -13.62 23.21 30.13
C THR A 139 -12.93 22.11 30.93
N ALA A 140 -13.51 21.71 32.08
CA ALA A 140 -12.93 20.68 32.93
C ALA A 140 -12.74 19.33 32.21
N GLU A 141 -13.71 18.96 31.36
CA GLU A 141 -13.68 17.75 30.54
C GLU A 141 -12.50 17.77 29.56
N VAL A 142 -12.27 18.91 28.91
CA VAL A 142 -11.18 19.11 27.97
C VAL A 142 -9.83 19.11 28.69
N ALA A 143 -9.72 19.79 29.84
CA ALA A 143 -8.51 19.82 30.65
C ALA A 143 -8.10 18.42 31.16
N GLN A 144 -9.08 17.55 31.45
CA GLN A 144 -8.80 16.17 31.84
C GLN A 144 -8.22 15.33 30.69
N LEU A 145 -8.73 15.52 29.46
CA LEU A 145 -8.28 14.78 28.28
C LEU A 145 -6.97 15.33 27.68
N ARG A 146 -6.79 16.65 27.76
CA ARG A 146 -5.66 17.39 27.16
C ARG A 146 -5.24 18.57 28.08
N PRO A 147 -4.48 18.30 29.17
CA PRO A 147 -4.14 19.31 30.17
C PRO A 147 -3.42 20.55 29.64
N MET A 148 -2.59 20.39 28.60
CA MET A 148 -1.79 21.48 28.01
C MET A 148 -2.46 22.15 26.80
N LEU A 149 -3.75 21.89 26.56
CA LEU A 149 -4.44 22.36 25.37
C LEU A 149 -4.63 23.88 25.35
N VAL A 150 -4.88 24.51 26.50
CA VAL A 150 -5.12 25.97 26.58
C VAL A 150 -3.94 26.77 26.02
N SER A 151 -2.71 26.28 26.21
CA SER A 151 -1.48 26.90 25.73
C SER A 151 -1.07 26.49 24.29
N ALA A 152 -1.86 25.63 23.63
CA ALA A 152 -1.60 25.20 22.27
C ALA A 152 -1.91 26.33 21.26
N SER A 153 -1.05 26.48 20.25
CA SER A 153 -1.29 27.44 19.17
C SER A 153 -2.37 26.93 18.23
N ARG A 154 -3.31 27.80 17.88
CA ARG A 154 -4.33 27.58 16.84
C ARG A 154 -4.21 28.61 15.71
N ASN A 155 -3.07 29.30 15.68
CA ASN A 155 -2.83 30.38 14.75
C ASN A 155 -2.56 29.82 13.34
N TRP A 156 -3.52 30.02 12.44
CA TRP A 156 -3.44 29.60 11.04
C TRP A 156 -2.28 30.26 10.28
N THR A 157 -1.81 31.45 10.68
CA THR A 157 -0.71 32.14 9.98
C THR A 157 0.65 31.49 10.20
N LEU A 158 0.77 30.62 11.20
CA LEU A 158 1.97 29.82 11.47
C LEU A 158 1.97 28.47 10.75
N LEU A 159 0.89 28.15 10.03
CA LEU A 159 0.81 26.95 9.19
C LEU A 159 1.40 27.23 7.81
N ASN A 160 1.98 26.19 7.21
CA ASN A 160 2.36 26.23 5.81
C ASN A 160 1.12 26.48 4.94
N GLN A 161 1.24 27.34 3.93
CA GLN A 161 0.10 27.76 3.10
C GLN A 161 -0.60 26.61 2.38
N ASP A 162 0.15 25.65 1.82
CA ASP A 162 -0.44 24.48 1.14
C ASP A 162 -1.17 23.58 2.14
N TYR A 163 -0.54 23.31 3.28
CA TYR A 163 -1.16 22.54 4.36
C TYR A 163 -2.44 23.22 4.88
N ALA A 164 -2.39 24.54 5.14
CA ALA A 164 -3.53 25.31 5.61
C ALA A 164 -4.70 25.25 4.63
N GLN A 165 -4.46 25.43 3.32
CA GLN A 165 -5.52 25.38 2.31
C GLN A 165 -6.14 23.99 2.20
N ARG A 166 -5.34 22.93 2.27
CA ARG A 166 -5.86 21.55 2.29
C ARG A 166 -6.67 21.29 3.55
N LEU A 167 -6.20 21.73 4.72
CA LEU A 167 -6.94 21.57 5.98
C LEU A 167 -8.27 22.34 5.96
N LEU A 168 -8.31 23.55 5.38
CA LEU A 168 -9.55 24.29 5.19
C LEU A 168 -10.52 23.59 4.24
N LEU A 169 -10.01 22.95 3.18
CA LEU A 169 -10.82 22.12 2.29
C LEU A 169 -11.40 20.91 3.05
N VAL A 170 -10.61 20.27 3.93
CA VAL A 170 -11.11 19.21 4.81
C VAL A 170 -12.23 19.74 5.72
N PHE A 171 -12.04 20.88 6.38
CA PHE A 171 -13.06 21.48 7.26
C PHE A 171 -14.35 21.76 6.49
N LYS A 172 -14.24 22.30 5.26
CA LYS A 172 -15.38 22.55 4.38
C LYS A 172 -16.12 21.25 4.04
N ILE A 173 -15.40 20.22 3.60
CA ILE A 173 -16.00 18.92 3.24
C ILE A 173 -16.66 18.26 4.45
N MET A 174 -16.00 18.26 5.61
CA MET A 174 -16.53 17.68 6.85
C MET A 174 -17.81 18.35 7.30
N LYS A 175 -17.88 19.68 7.19
CA LYS A 175 -19.09 20.44 7.49
C LYS A 175 -20.20 20.17 6.47
N GLU A 176 -19.93 20.36 5.18
CA GLU A 176 -20.94 20.34 4.13
C GLU A 176 -21.45 18.94 3.81
N LYS A 177 -20.60 17.91 3.84
CA LYS A 177 -20.98 16.53 3.49
C LYS A 177 -21.30 15.65 4.67
N HIS A 178 -20.72 15.93 5.83
CA HIS A 178 -20.79 15.04 6.99
C HIS A 178 -21.42 15.69 8.22
N GLY A 179 -21.66 17.01 8.22
CA GLY A 179 -22.28 17.71 9.34
C GLY A 179 -21.39 17.82 10.58
N TYR A 180 -20.07 17.75 10.41
CA TYR A 180 -19.11 17.94 11.51
C TYR A 180 -18.50 19.33 11.45
N ASP A 181 -18.80 20.17 12.44
CA ASP A 181 -18.01 21.36 12.71
C ASP A 181 -16.69 20.95 13.36
N MET A 182 -15.58 21.51 12.88
CA MET A 182 -14.23 21.15 13.31
C MET A 182 -13.50 22.30 14.00
N ALA A 183 -12.56 21.96 14.87
CA ALA A 183 -11.67 22.90 15.53
C ALA A 183 -10.24 22.36 15.57
N ILE A 184 -9.25 23.25 15.38
CA ILE A 184 -7.84 22.94 15.66
C ILE A 184 -7.66 22.88 17.18
N LEU A 185 -7.16 21.74 17.66
CA LEU A 185 -6.64 21.58 19.01
C LEU A 185 -5.26 22.20 19.12
N GLU A 186 -4.36 21.86 18.20
CA GLU A 186 -2.99 22.37 18.13
C GLU A 186 -2.48 22.35 16.68
N GLY A 187 -2.04 23.50 16.17
CA GLY A 187 -1.41 23.66 14.86
C GLY A 187 0.11 23.73 15.00
N TYR A 188 0.69 24.93 14.81
CA TYR A 188 2.12 25.13 15.00
C TYR A 188 2.56 24.84 16.45
N ARG A 189 3.67 24.13 16.61
CA ARG A 189 4.28 23.84 17.91
C ARG A 189 5.72 24.32 17.94
N SER A 190 6.10 25.11 18.92
CA SER A 190 7.49 25.56 19.05
C SER A 190 8.42 24.41 19.48
N PRO A 191 9.74 24.49 19.20
CA PRO A 191 10.73 23.54 19.70
C PRO A 191 10.71 23.39 21.23
N GLU A 192 10.54 24.48 21.97
CA GLU A 192 10.49 24.51 23.43
C GLU A 192 9.26 23.74 23.93
N ARG A 193 8.10 23.97 23.31
CA ARG A 193 6.87 23.24 23.61
C ARG A 193 7.00 21.75 23.28
N GLN A 194 7.63 21.40 22.16
CA GLN A 194 7.86 20.00 21.80
C GLN A 194 8.73 19.29 22.84
N ASN A 195 9.81 19.93 23.30
CA ASN A 195 10.66 19.37 24.37
C ASN A 195 9.91 19.25 25.70
N LEU A 196 9.05 20.22 26.03
CA LEU A 196 8.18 20.13 27.21
C LEU A 196 7.23 18.93 27.12
N LEU A 197 6.58 18.73 25.98
CA LEU A 197 5.68 17.58 25.78
C LEU A 197 6.44 16.25 25.82
N ALA A 198 7.64 16.19 25.23
CA ALA A 198 8.50 15.00 25.30
C ALA A 198 8.88 14.67 26.75
N SER A 199 9.09 15.67 27.60
CA SER A 199 9.40 15.48 29.03
C SER A 199 8.22 14.92 29.84
N MET A 200 6.99 15.01 29.33
CA MET A 200 5.79 14.43 29.96
C MET A 200 5.63 12.93 29.70
N GLY A 201 6.49 12.34 28.86
CA GLY A 201 6.56 10.90 28.61
C GLY A 201 6.09 10.47 27.22
N SER A 202 6.47 9.25 26.85
CA SER A 202 6.24 8.64 25.53
C SER A 202 4.77 8.49 25.14
N ASN A 203 3.86 8.55 26.12
CA ASN A 203 2.41 8.51 25.90
C ASN A 203 1.88 9.80 25.26
N VAL A 204 2.62 10.92 25.36
CA VAL A 204 2.25 12.21 24.76
C VAL A 204 2.92 12.34 23.39
N THR A 205 4.24 12.19 23.33
CA THR A 205 5.00 12.24 22.08
C THR A 205 6.36 11.55 22.26
N ASN A 206 6.84 10.91 21.19
CA ASN A 206 8.21 10.37 21.13
C ASN A 206 9.16 11.27 20.33
N ALA A 207 8.68 12.40 19.81
CA ALA A 207 9.48 13.32 19.02
C ALA A 207 10.17 14.35 19.93
N ALA A 208 11.47 14.55 19.73
CA ALA A 208 12.18 15.71 20.28
C ALA A 208 11.95 16.95 19.40
N ALA A 209 12.53 18.09 19.81
CA ALA A 209 12.57 19.27 18.96
C ALA A 209 13.11 18.96 17.56
N PHE A 210 12.39 19.47 16.56
CA PHE A 210 12.60 19.38 15.11
C PHE A 210 12.33 17.99 14.53
N GLN A 211 11.67 17.12 15.29
CA GLN A 211 11.26 15.78 14.86
C GLN A 211 9.73 15.65 14.69
N SER A 212 9.01 16.76 14.74
CA SER A 212 7.56 16.81 14.52
C SER A 212 7.19 17.81 13.43
N TRP A 213 6.27 17.41 12.54
CA TRP A 213 5.74 18.27 11.47
C TRP A 213 5.01 19.52 11.97
N HIS A 214 4.50 19.51 13.21
CA HIS A 214 3.92 20.71 13.83
C HIS A 214 4.91 21.88 13.89
N GLN A 215 6.21 21.59 14.03
CA GLN A 215 7.25 22.61 14.13
C GLN A 215 7.57 23.28 12.79
N TYR A 216 7.06 22.70 11.70
CA TYR A 216 7.19 23.21 10.34
C TYR A 216 5.87 23.76 9.80
N GLY A 217 4.83 23.85 10.64
CA GLY A 217 3.48 24.28 10.22
C GLY A 217 2.82 23.30 9.26
N LEU A 218 3.27 22.04 9.23
CA LEU A 218 2.83 21.00 8.29
C LEU A 218 1.98 19.91 8.96
N ALA A 219 1.53 20.16 10.19
CA ALA A 219 0.62 19.27 10.90
C ALA A 219 -0.31 20.04 11.83
N ALA A 220 -1.44 19.42 12.14
CA ALA A 220 -2.42 19.90 13.09
C ALA A 220 -3.17 18.72 13.72
N ASP A 221 -3.50 18.90 14.99
CA ASP A 221 -4.41 18.05 15.74
C ASP A 221 -5.77 18.74 15.73
N CYS A 222 -6.82 18.02 15.33
CA CYS A 222 -8.18 18.54 15.22
C CYS A 222 -9.17 17.70 16.04
N ALA A 223 -10.30 18.30 16.39
CA ALA A 223 -11.45 17.64 16.99
C ALA A 223 -12.76 18.27 16.50
N PHE A 224 -13.88 17.80 17.04
CA PHE A 224 -15.22 18.19 16.59
C PHE A 224 -15.92 19.09 17.60
N LEU A 225 -16.82 19.92 17.09
CA LEU A 225 -17.77 20.69 17.87
C LEU A 225 -19.15 20.06 17.76
N ARG A 226 -19.81 19.89 18.91
CA ARG A 226 -21.21 19.50 19.00
C ARG A 226 -21.90 20.42 20.00
N ASP A 227 -22.92 21.15 19.57
CA ASP A 227 -23.64 22.13 20.39
C ASP A 227 -22.72 23.18 21.05
N GLY A 228 -21.71 23.65 20.31
CA GLY A 228 -20.72 24.62 20.80
C GLY A 228 -19.69 24.06 21.78
N LYS A 229 -19.73 22.76 22.08
CA LYS A 229 -18.78 22.07 22.96
C LYS A 229 -17.79 21.24 22.17
N LEU A 230 -16.56 21.20 22.65
CA LEU A 230 -15.49 20.41 22.05
C LEU A 230 -15.63 18.93 22.44
N VAL A 231 -15.75 18.05 21.45
CA VAL A 231 -15.79 16.60 21.63
C VAL A 231 -14.51 16.01 21.07
N ILE A 232 -13.61 15.61 21.98
CA ILE A 232 -12.26 15.14 21.63
C ILE A 232 -12.17 13.61 21.64
N SER A 233 -12.75 12.95 22.64
CA SER A 233 -12.49 11.52 22.85
C SER A 233 -13.19 10.64 21.81
N GLU A 234 -12.40 9.78 21.19
CA GLU A 234 -12.81 8.67 20.33
C GLU A 234 -13.66 7.60 21.04
N LYS A 235 -13.77 7.67 22.38
CA LYS A 235 -14.71 6.84 23.14
C LYS A 235 -16.17 7.22 22.88
N ASP A 236 -16.43 8.47 22.45
CA ASP A 236 -17.74 8.86 21.93
C ASP A 236 -17.90 8.28 20.51
N PRO A 237 -18.88 7.39 20.26
CA PRO A 237 -19.06 6.77 18.95
C PRO A 237 -19.29 7.78 17.81
N TRP A 238 -19.92 8.92 18.10
CA TRP A 238 -20.10 9.99 17.13
C TRP A 238 -18.77 10.64 16.78
N ALA A 239 -17.93 10.94 17.78
CA ALA A 239 -16.60 11.49 17.53
C ALA A 239 -15.69 10.49 16.80
N MET A 240 -15.75 9.20 17.16
CA MET A 240 -15.01 8.15 16.46
C MET A 240 -15.39 8.09 14.97
N ARG A 241 -16.69 8.17 14.67
CA ARG A 241 -17.14 8.22 13.27
C ARG A 241 -16.65 9.47 12.57
N GLY A 242 -16.71 10.61 13.25
CA GLY A 242 -16.13 11.87 12.77
C GLY A 242 -14.65 11.72 12.41
N TYR A 243 -13.85 11.08 13.27
CA TYR A 243 -12.42 10.87 13.01
C TYR A 243 -12.15 9.97 11.82
N GLN A 244 -12.94 8.92 11.61
CA GLN A 244 -12.82 8.05 10.44
C GLN A 244 -13.07 8.85 9.14
N LEU A 245 -14.15 9.63 9.11
CA LEU A 245 -14.47 10.49 7.97
C LEU A 245 -13.40 11.56 7.75
N TYR A 246 -12.97 12.22 8.82
CA TYR A 246 -11.89 13.20 8.79
C TYR A 246 -10.61 12.62 8.20
N GLY A 247 -10.22 11.41 8.63
CA GLY A 247 -9.07 10.70 8.10
C GLY A 247 -9.18 10.41 6.61
N GLU A 248 -10.31 9.85 6.17
CA GLU A 248 -10.58 9.56 4.75
C GLU A 248 -10.53 10.84 3.90
N VAL A 249 -11.12 11.93 4.38
CA VAL A 249 -11.13 13.22 3.68
C VAL A 249 -9.71 13.83 3.64
N ALA A 250 -8.97 13.78 4.74
CA ALA A 250 -7.58 14.27 4.79
C ALA A 250 -6.66 13.50 3.83
N GLU A 251 -6.78 12.17 3.79
CA GLU A 251 -6.06 11.31 2.85
C GLU A 251 -6.42 11.65 1.39
N SER A 252 -7.70 11.93 1.11
CA SER A 252 -8.17 12.29 -0.24
C SER A 252 -7.56 13.59 -0.79
N VAL A 253 -7.14 14.50 0.09
CA VAL A 253 -6.47 15.76 -0.26
C VAL A 253 -4.95 15.68 -0.09
N GLY A 254 -4.38 14.47 -0.04
CA GLY A 254 -2.94 14.23 -0.06
C GLY A 254 -2.22 14.40 1.27
N MET A 255 -2.93 14.46 2.39
CA MET A 255 -2.34 14.45 3.73
C MET A 255 -2.17 13.02 4.26
N THR A 256 -1.24 12.84 5.20
CA THR A 256 -1.14 11.61 5.99
C THR A 256 -1.98 11.76 7.26
N TRP A 257 -2.76 10.74 7.59
CA TRP A 257 -3.60 10.72 8.78
C TRP A 257 -3.03 9.81 9.87
N GLY A 258 -2.99 10.30 11.12
CA GLY A 258 -2.43 9.60 12.28
C GLY A 258 -3.25 8.39 12.74
N GLY A 259 -4.53 8.31 12.38
CA GLY A 259 -5.40 7.15 12.66
C GLY A 259 -4.96 5.85 11.97
N ARG A 260 -4.09 5.93 10.95
CA ARG A 260 -3.45 4.76 10.33
C ARG A 260 -2.25 4.22 11.12
N TRP A 261 -1.75 4.95 12.11
CA TRP A 261 -0.57 4.55 12.86
C TRP A 261 -0.91 3.52 13.93
N LYS A 262 0.12 2.79 14.38
CA LYS A 262 -0.04 1.81 15.48
C LYS A 262 -0.60 2.44 16.76
N MET A 263 -0.25 3.69 17.02
CA MET A 263 -0.74 4.47 18.17
C MET A 263 -2.11 5.14 17.95
N MET A 264 -2.64 5.10 16.72
CA MET A 264 -3.97 5.59 16.35
C MET A 264 -4.24 7.04 16.77
N ASP A 265 -3.40 7.97 16.29
CA ASP A 265 -3.58 9.39 16.58
C ASP A 265 -4.66 10.01 15.69
N PHE A 266 -5.91 9.80 16.06
CA PHE A 266 -7.07 10.07 15.21
C PHE A 266 -7.30 11.55 14.88
N GLY A 267 -6.89 12.47 15.76
CA GLY A 267 -7.01 13.91 15.52
C GLY A 267 -5.93 14.46 14.61
N HIS A 268 -4.85 13.71 14.39
CA HIS A 268 -3.63 14.19 13.76
C HIS A 268 -3.64 14.04 12.24
N THR A 269 -3.27 15.11 11.53
CA THR A 269 -2.88 15.05 10.12
C THR A 269 -1.57 15.77 9.88
N GLU A 270 -0.79 15.27 8.91
CA GLU A 270 0.47 15.88 8.50
C GLU A 270 0.66 15.85 6.98
N LEU A 271 1.31 16.87 6.44
CA LEU A 271 1.76 16.92 5.05
C LEU A 271 3.28 16.70 4.99
N ARG A 272 3.68 15.56 4.43
CA ARG A 272 5.08 15.15 4.35
C ARG A 272 5.74 15.75 3.11
N LEU A 273 6.57 16.78 3.33
CA LEU A 273 7.34 17.41 2.26
C LEU A 273 8.79 16.89 2.25
N PRO A 274 9.31 16.38 1.11
CA PRO A 274 10.69 15.95 1.00
C PRO A 274 11.67 17.07 1.36
N GLY A 275 12.70 16.76 2.15
CA GLY A 275 13.77 17.69 2.50
C GLY A 275 13.46 18.69 3.62
N VAL A 276 12.23 18.76 4.13
CA VAL A 276 11.87 19.68 5.23
C VAL A 276 12.28 19.13 6.60
N MET A 277 11.93 17.88 6.90
CA MET A 277 12.29 17.20 8.15
C MET A 277 13.26 16.05 7.84
N LYS A 278 14.38 16.00 8.56
CA LYS A 278 15.35 14.89 8.45
C LYS A 278 14.81 13.68 9.21
N ARG A 279 14.79 12.52 8.55
CA ARG A 279 14.46 11.22 9.18
C ARG A 279 15.60 10.73 10.05
#